data_AF-A0A975SZA6-F1
#
_entry.id   AF-A0A975SZA6-F1
#
_cell.length_a   1.000
_cell.length_b   1.000
_cell.length_c   1.000
_cell.angle_alpha   90.00
_cell.angle_beta   90.00
_cell.angle_gamma   90.00
#
_symmetry.space_group_name_H-M   'P 1'
#
loop_
_entity.id
_entity.type
_entity.pdbx_description
1 polymer ?
#
loop_
_entity_poly.entity_id
_entity_poly.type
_entity_poly.pdbx_seq_one_letter_code
_entity_poly.pdbx_strand_id
1 'polypeptide(L)'
;MTQTLTGSAGLVRVSVVAGERRADLALPGALPVAELLPELARAVGVLDAQTAYGGYALLTSDGRRLSEDTGLTFQGVEDGGVLTVTVGVDEESPRVYDDIVEAMADAVEKDMRPWEPAAGRRTALSTAALLLGLGALALALQRPDVVAGAAAGVAALVLVASALVLSRVQAEHEAAATLAWAGVAYAVVCGLTAAPAGPLLEAPAALAGAGAVLVGLVGLVGLAERRTLMLPAVSVGGVVAAAGGVLTVSSFSAGAVYTVALVLAVVVGSALPWVALGTTATRVDQAHTDADLTAEPREVQPGQVRRDARMGHEILLAVTSTVGLLVVLVSPLAVSLGVTGALVVVCACVVLMLRTRQYRVGSEVAAGLLCGIAGLVALAVSVIVEQPTWHVALALLLAITGAVLLVFTLVPMAPSVRRGRLGDISELVALVAMLPLLVLAIGLVGAVGG
;
A
#
# COMPACT_ATOMS: atom_id res chain seq x y z
N MET A 1 -18.42 42.98 -59.90
CA MET A 1 -19.38 42.15 -59.15
C MET A 1 -18.67 40.88 -58.74
N THR A 2 -18.27 40.77 -57.48
CA THR A 2 -17.72 39.53 -56.93
C THR A 2 -18.50 39.27 -55.66
N GLN A 3 -19.35 38.24 -55.72
CA GLN A 3 -20.32 37.90 -54.68
C GLN A 3 -19.60 37.43 -53.41
N THR A 4 -19.96 38.06 -52.29
CA THR A 4 -19.73 37.60 -50.92
C THR A 4 -20.54 36.33 -50.68
N LEU A 5 -19.86 35.21 -50.47
CA LEU A 5 -20.46 34.00 -49.91
C LEU A 5 -20.58 34.20 -48.38
N THR A 6 -21.70 34.76 -47.94
CA THR A 6 -22.14 34.63 -46.53
C THR A 6 -22.63 33.20 -46.31
N GLY A 7 -21.71 32.29 -46.02
CA GLY A 7 -22.02 31.02 -45.37
C GLY A 7 -22.24 31.28 -43.88
N SER A 8 -23.34 30.78 -43.30
CA SER A 8 -23.56 30.85 -41.86
C SER A 8 -22.42 30.14 -41.13
N ALA A 9 -21.47 30.89 -40.57
CA ALA A 9 -20.46 30.33 -39.68
C ALA A 9 -21.20 29.77 -38.46
N GLY A 10 -21.29 28.45 -38.35
CA GLY A 10 -21.86 27.80 -37.17
C GLY A 10 -21.12 28.26 -35.93
N LEU A 11 -21.86 28.72 -34.91
CA LEU A 11 -21.28 29.08 -33.63
C LEU A 11 -20.92 27.81 -32.86
N VAL A 12 -19.77 27.81 -32.21
CA VAL A 12 -19.34 26.77 -31.27
C VAL A 12 -19.26 27.38 -29.87
N ARG A 13 -19.94 26.77 -28.92
CA ARG A 13 -19.90 27.15 -27.51
C ARG A 13 -18.68 26.53 -26.87
N VAL A 14 -17.75 27.34 -26.37
CA VAL A 14 -16.52 26.86 -25.73
C VAL A 14 -16.31 27.56 -24.39
N SER A 15 -15.60 26.88 -23.50
CA SER A 15 -15.10 27.45 -22.26
C SER A 15 -13.63 27.80 -22.44
N VAL A 16 -13.30 29.08 -22.42
CA VAL A 16 -11.93 29.56 -22.57
C VAL A 16 -11.34 29.81 -21.18
N VAL A 17 -10.17 29.26 -20.92
CA VAL A 17 -9.52 29.30 -19.60
C VAL A 17 -8.09 29.83 -19.69
N ALA A 18 -7.65 30.53 -18.65
CA ALA A 18 -6.25 30.90 -18.44
C ALA A 18 -5.98 30.98 -16.92
N GLY A 19 -5.21 30.03 -16.38
CA GLY A 19 -5.05 29.87 -14.93
C GLY A 19 -6.41 29.67 -14.24
N GLU A 20 -6.69 30.49 -13.22
CA GLU A 20 -7.96 30.48 -12.45
C GLU A 20 -9.12 31.22 -13.16
N ARG A 21 -8.88 31.82 -14.33
CA ARG A 21 -9.87 32.63 -15.04
C ARG A 21 -10.56 31.82 -16.12
N ARG A 22 -11.87 32.02 -16.26
CA ARG A 22 -12.72 31.34 -17.24
C ARG A 22 -13.74 32.28 -17.86
N ALA A 23 -13.96 32.14 -19.16
CA ALA A 23 -15.02 32.80 -19.91
C ALA A 23 -15.71 31.78 -20.84
N ASP A 24 -17.04 31.68 -20.75
CA ASP A 24 -17.83 30.82 -21.65
C ASP A 24 -18.34 31.68 -22.81
N LEU A 25 -17.96 31.31 -24.04
CA LEU A 25 -18.14 32.12 -25.24
C LEU A 25 -18.74 31.30 -26.39
N ALA A 26 -19.52 31.94 -27.24
CA ALA A 26 -19.97 31.37 -28.51
C ALA A 26 -19.12 31.99 -29.63
N LEU A 27 -18.24 31.19 -30.24
CA LEU A 27 -17.27 31.64 -31.24
C LEU A 27 -17.69 31.18 -32.64
N PRO A 28 -17.45 31.98 -33.70
CA PRO A 28 -17.65 31.53 -35.07
C PRO A 28 -16.68 30.38 -35.40
N GLY A 29 -17.21 29.17 -35.58
CA GLY A 29 -16.41 27.96 -35.72
C GLY A 29 -15.52 27.91 -36.98
N ALA A 30 -15.88 28.66 -38.02
CA ALA A 30 -15.15 28.73 -39.28
C ALA A 30 -14.07 29.83 -39.33
N LEU A 31 -14.01 30.72 -38.32
CA LEU A 31 -13.04 31.82 -38.31
C LEU A 31 -11.66 31.33 -37.87
N PRO A 32 -10.55 31.72 -38.53
CA PRO A 32 -9.20 31.35 -38.11
C PRO A 32 -8.92 31.71 -36.65
N VAL A 33 -8.23 30.82 -35.94
CA VAL A 33 -7.88 31.01 -34.53
C VAL A 33 -7.09 32.30 -34.29
N ALA A 34 -6.23 32.72 -35.23
CA ALA A 34 -5.47 33.96 -35.18
C ALA A 34 -6.34 35.21 -34.99
N GLU A 35 -7.54 35.23 -35.58
CA GLU A 35 -8.47 36.36 -35.49
C GLU A 35 -9.22 36.39 -34.15
N LEU A 36 -9.44 35.21 -33.55
CA LEU A 36 -10.13 35.07 -32.28
C LEU A 36 -9.20 35.33 -31.09
N LEU A 37 -7.93 34.94 -31.19
CA LEU A 37 -6.95 34.94 -30.11
C LEU A 37 -6.85 36.25 -29.31
N PRO A 38 -6.78 37.45 -29.91
CA PRO A 38 -6.69 38.69 -29.14
C PRO A 38 -7.93 38.96 -28.28
N GLU A 39 -9.12 38.64 -28.78
CA GLU A 39 -10.36 38.80 -28.03
C GLU A 39 -10.50 37.74 -26.94
N LEU A 40 -10.09 36.51 -27.22
CA LEU A 40 -10.05 35.43 -26.24
C LEU A 40 -9.09 35.75 -25.08
N ALA A 41 -7.88 36.21 -25.40
CA ALA A 41 -6.90 36.65 -24.41
C ALA A 41 -7.43 37.82 -23.57
N ARG A 42 -8.16 38.76 -24.19
CA ARG A 42 -8.82 39.86 -23.47
C ARG A 42 -9.95 39.36 -22.57
N ALA A 43 -10.76 38.41 -23.04
CA ALA A 43 -11.90 37.86 -22.29
C ALA A 43 -11.47 37.13 -21.01
N VAL A 44 -10.33 36.42 -21.04
CA VAL A 44 -9.74 35.80 -19.85
C VAL A 44 -8.72 36.71 -19.13
N GLY A 45 -8.59 37.97 -19.57
CA GLY A 45 -7.80 39.02 -18.92
C GLY A 45 -6.27 38.83 -18.98
N VAL A 46 -5.76 38.03 -19.91
CA VAL A 46 -4.31 37.79 -20.10
C VAL A 46 -3.69 38.64 -21.20
N LEU A 47 -4.50 39.42 -21.91
CA LEU A 47 -4.01 40.39 -22.89
C LEU A 47 -3.34 41.58 -22.18
N ASP A 48 -2.01 41.57 -22.13
CA ASP A 48 -1.19 42.66 -21.57
C ASP A 48 -0.22 43.22 -22.62
N ALA A 49 -0.09 44.54 -22.66
CA ALA A 49 0.82 45.25 -23.57
C ALA A 49 2.29 44.91 -23.30
N GLN A 50 2.62 44.56 -22.05
CA GLN A 50 3.98 44.15 -21.68
C GLN A 50 4.33 42.74 -22.13
N THR A 51 3.36 41.88 -22.44
CA THR A 51 3.59 40.46 -22.82
C THR A 51 3.11 40.12 -24.23
N ALA A 52 2.42 41.04 -24.91
CA ALA A 52 1.89 40.83 -26.25
C ALA A 52 2.94 40.46 -27.32
N TYR A 53 4.22 40.81 -27.10
CA TYR A 53 5.31 40.46 -28.02
C TYR A 53 5.58 38.96 -28.10
N GLY A 54 5.21 38.17 -27.07
CA GLY A 54 5.40 36.72 -27.06
C GLY A 54 4.31 35.95 -27.81
N GLY A 55 3.24 36.62 -28.25
CA GLY A 55 2.11 35.97 -28.91
C GLY A 55 1.24 35.15 -27.94
N TYR A 56 0.20 34.52 -28.48
CA TYR A 56 -0.76 33.72 -27.73
C TYR A 56 -1.09 32.43 -28.49
N ALA A 57 -1.35 31.35 -27.78
CA ALA A 57 -1.75 30.07 -28.35
C ALA A 57 -2.99 29.50 -27.66
N LEU A 58 -3.82 28.79 -28.43
CA LEU A 58 -4.94 28.01 -27.90
C LEU A 58 -4.55 26.53 -27.82
N LEU A 59 -4.80 25.91 -26.67
CA LEU A 59 -4.67 24.47 -26.48
C LEU A 59 -6.04 23.86 -26.18
N THR A 60 -6.31 22.66 -26.68
CA THR A 60 -7.47 21.88 -26.25
C THR A 60 -7.28 21.34 -24.83
N SER A 61 -8.34 20.76 -24.25
CA SER A 61 -8.29 20.06 -22.96
C SER A 61 -7.20 18.98 -22.85
N ASP A 62 -6.83 18.39 -23.99
CA ASP A 62 -5.83 17.32 -24.07
C ASP A 62 -4.41 17.86 -24.31
N GLY A 63 -4.22 19.18 -24.26
CA GLY A 63 -2.93 19.84 -24.45
C GLY A 63 -2.49 19.99 -25.90
N ARG A 64 -3.38 19.72 -26.88
CA ARG A 64 -3.07 19.91 -28.31
C ARG A 64 -3.16 21.38 -28.68
N ARG A 65 -2.08 21.97 -29.20
CA ARG A 65 -2.07 23.32 -29.76
C ARG A 65 -2.89 23.38 -31.04
N LEU A 66 -3.79 24.36 -31.13
CA LEU A 66 -4.57 24.64 -32.33
C LEU A 66 -3.73 25.47 -33.32
N SER A 67 -3.87 25.15 -34.61
CA SER A 67 -3.29 25.93 -35.70
C SER A 67 -3.97 27.29 -35.80
N GLU A 68 -3.18 28.34 -35.96
CA GLU A 68 -3.64 29.74 -35.97
C GLU A 68 -4.36 30.11 -37.28
N ASP A 69 -4.04 29.42 -38.37
CA ASP A 69 -4.56 29.67 -39.72
C ASP A 69 -5.91 28.99 -40.01
N THR A 70 -6.41 28.14 -39.11
CA THR A 70 -7.56 27.25 -39.35
C THR A 70 -8.66 27.50 -38.32
N GLY A 71 -9.93 27.35 -38.73
CA GLY A 71 -11.09 27.50 -37.84
C GLY A 71 -11.26 26.38 -36.81
N LEU A 72 -11.95 26.68 -35.70
CA LEU A 72 -12.17 25.75 -34.57
C LEU A 72 -12.84 24.43 -34.98
N THR A 73 -13.90 24.48 -35.80
CA THR A 73 -14.65 23.28 -36.18
C THR A 73 -13.85 22.35 -37.09
N PHE A 74 -13.00 22.91 -37.96
CA PHE A 74 -12.11 22.13 -38.82
C PHE A 74 -11.01 21.41 -38.04
N GLN A 75 -10.69 21.89 -36.83
CA GLN A 75 -9.71 21.28 -35.93
C GLN A 75 -10.34 20.34 -34.89
N GLY A 76 -11.63 20.02 -35.07
CA GLY A 76 -12.40 19.09 -34.23
C GLY A 76 -12.84 19.68 -32.89
N VAL A 77 -12.96 21.01 -32.77
CA VAL A 77 -13.53 21.64 -31.57
C VAL A 77 -15.05 21.62 -31.67
N GLU A 78 -15.68 20.92 -30.74
CA GLU A 78 -17.14 20.77 -30.64
C GLU A 78 -17.73 21.66 -29.54
N ASP A 79 -19.07 21.76 -29.50
CA ASP A 79 -19.80 22.45 -28.43
C ASP A 79 -19.46 21.85 -27.06
N GLY A 80 -19.15 22.72 -26.10
CA GLY A 80 -18.68 22.35 -24.76
C GLY A 80 -17.16 22.16 -24.66
N GLY A 81 -16.42 22.36 -25.76
CA GLY A 81 -14.95 22.28 -25.75
C GLY A 81 -14.30 23.27 -24.78
N VAL A 82 -13.28 22.82 -24.06
CA VAL A 82 -12.46 23.69 -23.19
C VAL A 82 -11.18 24.06 -23.94
N LEU A 83 -10.91 25.36 -24.06
CA LEU A 83 -9.73 25.91 -24.73
C LEU A 83 -8.89 26.69 -23.73
N THR A 84 -7.62 26.37 -23.62
CA THR A 84 -6.67 27.08 -22.74
C THR A 84 -5.92 28.13 -23.56
N VAL A 85 -5.98 29.40 -23.14
CA VAL A 85 -5.14 30.46 -23.69
C VAL A 85 -3.81 30.45 -22.95
N THR A 86 -2.72 30.33 -23.69
CA THR A 86 -1.35 30.43 -23.17
C THR A 86 -0.68 31.68 -23.74
N VAL A 87 0.17 32.32 -22.93
CA VAL A 87 0.96 33.49 -23.32
C VAL A 87 2.32 32.96 -23.75
N GLY A 88 2.76 33.27 -24.97
CA GLY A 88 4.02 32.73 -25.49
C GLY A 88 5.27 33.28 -24.79
N VAL A 89 5.15 34.34 -23.99
CA VAL A 89 6.24 34.78 -23.08
C VAL A 89 6.50 33.77 -21.97
N ASP A 90 5.48 32.98 -21.59
CA ASP A 90 5.61 31.90 -20.61
C ASP A 90 6.15 30.60 -21.26
N GLU A 91 6.24 30.53 -22.60
CA GLU A 91 6.94 29.44 -23.27
C GLU A 91 8.45 29.66 -23.11
N GLU A 92 9.10 28.77 -22.37
CA GLU A 92 10.54 28.78 -22.20
C GLU A 92 11.19 28.63 -23.59
N SER A 93 11.87 29.69 -24.07
CA SER A 93 12.51 29.66 -25.38
C SER A 93 13.48 28.49 -25.46
N PRO A 94 13.47 27.68 -26.53
CA PRO A 94 14.38 26.55 -26.64
C PRO A 94 15.82 27.06 -26.54
N ARG A 95 16.54 26.63 -25.49
CA ARG A 95 17.95 26.95 -25.32
C ARG A 95 18.72 26.41 -26.52
N VAL A 96 19.44 27.29 -27.21
CA VAL A 96 20.34 26.90 -28.29
C VAL A 96 21.73 26.76 -27.68
N TYR A 97 22.19 25.52 -27.57
CA TYR A 97 23.53 25.22 -27.06
C TYR A 97 24.54 25.20 -28.21
N ASP A 98 25.73 25.75 -27.98
CA ASP A 98 26.87 25.67 -28.87
C ASP A 98 27.81 24.50 -28.54
N ASP A 99 27.78 24.00 -27.30
CA ASP A 99 28.50 22.81 -26.84
C ASP A 99 27.55 21.67 -26.41
N ILE A 100 27.86 20.45 -26.88
CA ILE A 100 27.15 19.23 -26.50
C ILE A 100 27.38 18.91 -25.02
N VAL A 101 28.54 19.27 -24.45
CA VAL A 101 28.83 19.04 -23.02
C VAL A 101 27.89 19.86 -22.15
N GLU A 102 27.65 21.12 -22.49
CA GLU A 102 26.70 21.98 -21.79
C GLU A 102 25.26 21.48 -21.98
N ALA A 103 24.86 21.15 -23.21
CA ALA A 103 23.54 20.59 -23.49
C ALA A 103 23.28 19.29 -22.71
N MET A 104 24.30 18.41 -22.61
CA MET A 104 24.22 17.15 -21.87
C MET A 104 24.21 17.38 -20.35
N ALA A 105 24.99 18.34 -19.85
CA ALA A 105 24.99 18.70 -18.43
C ALA A 105 23.62 19.24 -18.00
N ASP A 106 23.04 20.16 -18.78
CA ASP A 106 21.70 20.71 -18.54
C ASP A 106 20.63 19.61 -18.63
N ALA A 107 20.72 18.70 -19.61
CA ALA A 107 19.81 17.56 -19.71
C ALA A 107 19.93 16.63 -18.50
N VAL A 108 21.14 16.32 -18.04
CA VAL A 108 21.35 15.48 -16.85
C VAL A 108 20.82 16.18 -15.60
N GLU A 109 21.06 17.47 -15.40
CA GLU A 109 20.60 18.20 -14.22
C GLU A 109 19.07 18.37 -14.19
N LYS A 110 18.44 18.58 -15.36
CA LYS A 110 16.99 18.75 -15.49
C LYS A 110 16.22 17.42 -15.42
N ASP A 111 16.72 16.39 -16.11
CA ASP A 111 15.99 15.16 -16.32
C ASP A 111 16.43 14.01 -15.39
N MET A 112 17.65 14.06 -14.84
CA MET A 112 18.17 13.03 -13.96
C MET A 112 18.18 13.50 -12.51
N ARG A 113 17.65 12.67 -11.61
CA ARG A 113 17.69 12.95 -10.18
C ARG A 113 19.05 12.53 -9.60
N PRO A 114 19.80 13.43 -8.94
CA PRO A 114 21.06 13.07 -8.30
C PRO A 114 20.82 12.11 -7.12
N TRP A 115 21.87 11.38 -6.73
CA TRP A 115 21.79 10.46 -5.60
C TRP A 115 21.59 11.23 -4.29
N GLU A 116 20.39 11.14 -3.73
CA GLU A 116 20.04 11.84 -2.50
C GLU A 116 20.74 11.21 -1.28
N PRO A 117 21.18 12.01 -0.28
CA PRO A 117 21.68 11.50 0.99
C PRO A 117 20.69 10.54 1.68
N ALA A 118 19.39 10.77 1.51
CA ALA A 118 18.34 9.89 2.00
C ALA A 118 18.38 8.50 1.34
N ALA A 119 18.68 8.41 0.04
CA ALA A 119 18.88 7.14 -0.65
C ALA A 119 20.12 6.41 -0.09
N GLY A 120 21.23 7.12 0.09
CA GLY A 120 22.45 6.60 0.75
C GLY A 120 22.19 6.04 2.16
N ARG A 121 21.40 6.76 2.96
CA ARG A 121 20.99 6.30 4.30
C ARG A 121 20.14 5.04 4.24
N ARG A 122 19.14 5.00 3.34
CA ARG A 122 18.27 3.82 3.17
C ARG A 122 19.07 2.60 2.74
N THR A 123 20.04 2.76 1.84
CA THR A 123 20.94 1.66 1.44
C THR A 123 21.81 1.19 2.60
N ALA A 124 22.38 2.09 3.40
CA ALA A 124 23.18 1.69 4.55
C ALA A 124 22.36 0.92 5.60
N LEU A 125 21.14 1.40 5.90
CA LEU A 125 20.23 0.73 6.84
C LEU A 125 19.76 -0.62 6.31
N SER A 126 19.46 -0.74 5.02
CA SER A 126 19.04 -2.02 4.42
C SER A 126 20.20 -3.03 4.40
N THR A 127 21.43 -2.60 4.09
CA THR A 127 22.63 -3.45 4.19
C THR A 127 22.89 -3.88 5.63
N ALA A 128 22.79 -2.98 6.61
CA ALA A 128 22.94 -3.32 8.01
C ALA A 128 21.88 -4.34 8.47
N ALA A 129 20.62 -4.14 8.11
CA ALA A 129 19.54 -5.08 8.41
C ALA A 129 19.79 -6.45 7.76
N LEU A 130 20.28 -6.49 6.52
CA LEU A 130 20.65 -7.73 5.83
C LEU A 130 21.77 -8.47 6.56
N LEU A 131 22.88 -7.79 6.90
CA LEU A 131 24.01 -8.39 7.61
C LEU A 131 23.61 -8.91 8.99
N LEU A 132 22.80 -8.14 9.73
CA LEU A 132 22.23 -8.58 11.01
C LEU A 132 21.34 -9.81 10.83
N GLY A 133 20.50 -9.83 9.80
CA GLY A 133 19.66 -10.98 9.45
C GLY A 133 20.46 -12.23 9.11
N LEU A 134 21.56 -12.09 8.35
CA LEU A 134 22.48 -13.19 8.07
C LEU A 134 23.17 -13.71 9.33
N GLY A 135 23.56 -12.83 10.26
CA GLY A 135 24.08 -13.23 11.56
C GLY A 135 23.05 -13.99 12.41
N ALA A 136 21.80 -13.53 12.41
CA ALA A 136 20.70 -14.21 13.09
C ALA A 136 20.46 -15.61 12.48
N LEU A 137 20.47 -15.72 11.15
CA LEU A 137 20.36 -17.00 10.45
C LEU A 137 21.52 -17.94 10.78
N ALA A 138 22.76 -17.44 10.80
CA ALA A 138 23.93 -18.25 11.13
C ALA A 138 23.83 -18.85 12.55
N LEU A 139 23.32 -18.09 13.52
CA LEU A 139 23.04 -18.58 14.87
C LEU A 139 21.85 -19.57 14.88
N ALA A 140 20.79 -19.30 14.12
CA ALA A 140 19.62 -20.17 14.01
C ALA A 140 19.98 -21.58 13.50
N LEU A 141 20.93 -21.67 12.57
CA LEU A 141 21.40 -22.93 12.01
C LEU A 141 22.20 -23.80 13.00
N GLN A 142 22.64 -23.25 14.13
CA GLN A 142 23.32 -24.02 15.19
C GLN A 142 22.34 -24.78 16.11
N ARG A 143 21.03 -24.70 15.84
CA ARG A 143 20.03 -25.33 16.70
C ARG A 143 20.20 -26.87 16.77
N PRO A 144 20.04 -27.49 17.96
CA PRO A 144 19.96 -26.85 19.28
C PRO A 144 21.35 -26.57 19.86
N ASP A 145 21.58 -25.33 20.30
CA ASP A 145 22.82 -24.94 20.99
C ASP A 145 22.57 -23.75 21.92
N VAL A 146 22.82 -23.98 23.22
CA VAL A 146 22.64 -22.98 24.28
C VAL A 146 23.62 -21.83 24.14
N VAL A 147 24.84 -22.06 23.64
CA VAL A 147 25.85 -21.01 23.47
C VAL A 147 25.45 -20.08 22.32
N ALA A 148 25.08 -20.64 21.17
CA ALA A 148 24.52 -19.86 20.06
C ALA A 148 23.24 -19.11 20.45
N GLY A 149 22.36 -19.74 21.26
CA GLY A 149 21.17 -19.09 21.79
C GLY A 149 21.46 -17.95 22.76
N ALA A 150 22.40 -18.13 23.69
CA ALA A 150 22.83 -17.08 24.60
C ALA A 150 23.46 -15.90 23.82
N ALA A 151 24.28 -16.18 22.81
CA ALA A 151 24.84 -15.16 21.93
C ALA A 151 23.74 -14.36 21.20
N ALA A 152 22.71 -15.06 20.69
CA ALA A 152 21.56 -14.41 20.06
C ALA A 152 20.79 -13.54 21.05
N GLY A 153 20.58 -14.01 22.29
CA GLY A 153 19.93 -13.25 23.36
C GLY A 153 20.71 -11.98 23.75
N VAL A 154 22.02 -12.08 23.88
CA VAL A 154 22.89 -10.91 24.14
C VAL A 154 22.82 -9.91 22.99
N ALA A 155 22.89 -10.38 21.74
CA ALA A 155 22.74 -9.52 20.57
C ALA A 155 21.36 -8.84 20.54
N ALA A 156 20.29 -9.55 20.87
CA ALA A 156 18.95 -8.96 20.98
C ALA A 156 18.91 -7.83 22.01
N LEU A 157 19.48 -8.05 23.20
CA LEU A 157 19.55 -7.03 24.26
C LEU A 157 20.33 -5.79 23.80
N VAL A 158 21.49 -5.98 23.17
CA VAL A 158 22.32 -4.88 22.66
C VAL A 158 21.58 -4.09 21.56
N LEU A 159 20.94 -4.78 20.62
CA LEU A 159 20.20 -4.15 19.52
C LEU A 159 19.01 -3.34 20.03
N VAL A 160 18.24 -3.88 20.97
CA VAL A 160 17.09 -3.18 21.56
C VAL A 160 17.56 -2.00 22.40
N ALA A 161 18.58 -2.16 23.24
CA ALA A 161 19.15 -1.04 24.00
C ALA A 161 19.65 0.08 23.06
N SER A 162 20.34 -0.29 21.98
CA SER A 162 20.80 0.65 20.96
C SER A 162 19.63 1.37 20.28
N ALA A 163 18.56 0.64 19.93
CA ALA A 163 17.34 1.23 19.37
C ALA A 163 16.71 2.26 20.31
N LEU A 164 16.63 1.96 21.62
CA LEU A 164 16.08 2.87 22.61
C LEU A 164 16.93 4.14 22.76
N VAL A 165 18.26 3.99 22.84
CA VAL A 165 19.18 5.12 22.91
C VAL A 165 19.06 5.99 21.65
N LEU A 166 19.06 5.37 20.47
CA LEU A 166 18.98 6.07 19.19
C LEU A 166 17.65 6.81 19.04
N SER A 167 16.54 6.20 19.49
CA SER A 167 15.23 6.84 19.50
C SER A 167 15.11 7.99 20.50
N ARG A 168 15.69 7.88 21.69
CA ARG A 168 15.46 8.82 22.80
C ARG A 168 16.49 9.94 22.88
N VAL A 169 17.75 9.63 22.56
CA VAL A 169 18.89 10.54 22.73
C VAL A 169 19.22 11.24 21.42
N GLN A 170 19.23 10.50 20.30
CA GLN A 170 19.62 11.04 18.98
C GLN A 170 18.42 11.43 18.11
N ALA A 171 17.19 11.12 18.52
CA ALA A 171 15.96 11.32 17.75
C ALA A 171 16.00 10.66 16.34
N GLU A 172 16.78 9.58 16.21
CA GLU A 172 16.97 8.83 14.96
C GLU A 172 15.97 7.67 14.89
N HIS A 173 14.71 8.00 14.60
CA HIS A 173 13.57 7.07 14.69
C HIS A 173 13.57 5.95 13.64
N GLU A 174 14.12 6.18 12.44
CA GLU A 174 14.19 5.15 11.40
C GLU A 174 15.21 4.07 11.74
N ALA A 175 16.41 4.46 12.13
CA ALA A 175 17.45 3.54 12.55
C ALA A 175 17.11 2.84 13.87
N ALA A 176 16.40 3.51 14.78
CA ALA A 176 15.89 2.86 15.98
C ALA A 176 14.88 1.75 15.64
N ALA A 177 13.97 1.99 14.70
CA ALA A 177 13.00 0.98 14.28
C ALA A 177 13.66 -0.23 13.59
N THR A 178 14.69 -0.02 12.78
CA THR A 178 15.44 -1.13 12.15
C THR A 178 16.18 -1.97 13.17
N LEU A 179 16.85 -1.35 14.13
CA LEU A 179 17.54 -2.04 15.23
C LEU A 179 16.57 -2.79 16.15
N ALA A 180 15.40 -2.21 16.44
CA ALA A 180 14.36 -2.87 17.23
C ALA A 180 13.86 -4.15 16.54
N TRP A 181 13.58 -4.10 15.23
CA TRP A 181 13.19 -5.27 14.44
C TRP A 181 14.30 -6.32 14.32
N ALA A 182 15.56 -5.88 14.18
CA ALA A 182 16.69 -6.80 14.27
C ALA A 182 16.75 -7.47 15.66
N GLY A 183 16.52 -6.70 16.73
CA GLY A 183 16.41 -7.23 18.09
C GLY A 183 15.32 -8.29 18.25
N VAL A 184 14.14 -8.08 17.63
CA VAL A 184 13.07 -9.09 17.57
C VAL A 184 13.55 -10.36 16.89
N ALA A 185 14.21 -10.25 15.73
CA ALA A 185 14.73 -11.42 15.01
C ALA A 185 15.74 -12.21 15.85
N TYR A 186 16.67 -11.53 16.52
CA TYR A 186 17.64 -12.19 17.40
C TYR A 186 16.98 -12.80 18.65
N ALA A 187 15.92 -12.20 19.19
CA ALA A 187 15.17 -12.80 20.29
C ALA A 187 14.38 -14.05 19.88
N VAL A 188 13.81 -14.05 18.68
CA VAL A 188 13.21 -15.24 18.06
C VAL A 188 14.26 -16.34 17.92
N VAL A 189 15.43 -16.00 17.36
CA VAL A 189 16.54 -16.96 17.21
C VAL A 189 16.99 -17.50 18.56
N CYS A 190 17.17 -16.65 19.57
CA CYS A 190 17.49 -17.05 20.94
C CYS A 190 16.50 -18.10 21.47
N GLY A 191 15.19 -17.87 21.31
CA GLY A 191 14.17 -18.82 21.72
C GLY A 191 14.21 -20.13 20.93
N LEU A 192 14.46 -20.07 19.61
CA LEU A 192 14.55 -21.27 18.77
C LEU A 192 15.77 -22.14 19.07
N THR A 193 16.92 -21.52 19.35
CA THR A 193 18.22 -22.22 19.47
C THR A 193 18.55 -22.65 20.89
N ALA A 194 18.17 -21.85 21.89
CA ALA A 194 18.37 -22.18 23.30
C ALA A 194 17.34 -23.20 23.82
N ALA A 195 16.24 -23.43 23.09
CA ALA A 195 15.24 -24.40 23.47
C ALA A 195 15.79 -25.83 23.48
N PRO A 196 15.24 -26.72 24.34
CA PRO A 196 15.57 -28.13 24.32
C PRO A 196 15.37 -28.76 22.93
N ALA A 197 16.14 -29.82 22.64
CA ALA A 197 15.96 -30.59 21.42
C ALA A 197 14.52 -31.13 21.33
N GLY A 198 13.90 -30.96 20.17
CA GLY A 198 12.50 -31.33 19.93
C GLY A 198 11.94 -30.70 18.66
N PRO A 199 10.65 -30.94 18.37
CA PRO A 199 9.97 -30.38 17.21
C PRO A 199 10.05 -28.85 17.16
N LEU A 200 10.23 -28.28 15.96
CA LEU A 200 10.36 -26.82 15.76
C LEU A 200 9.16 -26.04 16.29
N LEU A 201 7.96 -26.60 16.14
CA LEU A 201 6.67 -25.93 16.35
C LEU A 201 6.13 -26.03 17.77
N GLU A 202 6.84 -26.68 18.69
CA GLU A 202 6.42 -26.86 20.09
C GLU A 202 7.13 -25.85 21.01
N ALA A 203 7.84 -26.31 22.04
CA ALA A 203 8.56 -25.46 23.00
C ALA A 203 9.51 -24.43 22.33
N PRO A 204 10.23 -24.77 21.24
CA PRO A 204 11.10 -23.82 20.56
C PRO A 204 10.33 -22.67 19.92
N ALA A 205 9.22 -22.94 19.24
CA ALA A 205 8.33 -21.90 18.73
C ALA A 205 7.71 -21.09 19.87
N ALA A 206 7.35 -21.76 20.97
CA ALA A 206 6.79 -21.10 22.15
C ALA A 206 7.76 -20.03 22.72
N LEU A 207 9.03 -20.42 22.92
CA LEU A 207 10.08 -19.54 23.43
C LEU A 207 10.47 -18.45 22.42
N ALA A 208 10.52 -18.78 21.13
CA ALA A 208 10.78 -17.81 20.07
C ALA A 208 9.70 -16.72 20.00
N GLY A 209 8.44 -17.13 20.08
CA GLY A 209 7.30 -16.23 20.17
C GLY A 209 7.36 -15.37 21.43
N ALA A 210 7.70 -15.95 22.58
CA ALA A 210 7.86 -15.21 23.84
C ALA A 210 8.99 -14.17 23.76
N GLY A 211 10.11 -14.49 23.11
CA GLY A 211 11.19 -13.56 22.83
C GLY A 211 10.75 -12.38 21.96
N ALA A 212 9.99 -12.65 20.89
CA ALA A 212 9.41 -11.61 20.03
C ALA A 212 8.43 -10.71 20.80
N VAL A 213 7.58 -11.28 21.66
CA VAL A 213 6.66 -10.53 22.52
C VAL A 213 7.44 -9.63 23.48
N LEU A 214 8.44 -10.16 24.17
CA LEU A 214 9.22 -9.41 25.15
C LEU A 214 9.91 -8.21 24.49
N VAL A 215 10.62 -8.43 23.39
CA VAL A 215 11.29 -7.34 22.66
C VAL A 215 10.29 -6.37 22.05
N GLY A 216 9.20 -6.88 21.46
CA GLY A 216 8.14 -6.06 20.88
C GLY A 216 7.49 -5.14 21.93
N LEU A 217 7.22 -5.64 23.14
CA LEU A 217 6.69 -4.83 24.25
C LEU A 217 7.69 -3.78 24.73
N VAL A 218 8.98 -4.15 24.84
CA VAL A 218 10.05 -3.19 25.18
C VAL A 218 10.13 -2.08 24.12
N GLY A 219 10.04 -2.42 22.83
CA GLY A 219 9.99 -1.45 21.74
C GLY A 219 8.74 -0.56 21.79
N LEU A 220 7.57 -1.15 22.07
CA LEU A 220 6.29 -0.43 22.14
C LEU A 220 6.28 0.63 23.26
N VAL A 221 6.90 0.33 24.40
CA VAL A 221 7.00 1.26 25.55
C VAL A 221 8.20 2.19 25.42
N GLY A 222 9.32 1.70 24.89
CA GLY A 222 10.59 2.39 24.90
C GLY A 222 10.78 3.38 23.75
N LEU A 223 10.29 3.09 22.55
CA LEU A 223 10.45 3.98 21.39
C LEU A 223 9.60 5.26 21.51
N ALA A 224 10.17 6.39 21.09
CA ALA A 224 9.50 7.69 21.14
C ALA A 224 8.45 7.84 20.02
N GLU A 225 8.84 7.54 18.79
CA GLU A 225 7.98 7.51 17.60
C GLU A 225 7.94 6.10 16.99
N ARG A 226 6.96 5.85 16.11
CA ARG A 226 6.83 4.57 15.37
C ARG A 226 6.70 3.32 16.25
N ARG A 227 6.39 3.48 17.54
CA ARG A 227 6.24 2.38 18.51
C ARG A 227 5.20 1.34 18.09
N THR A 228 4.16 1.78 17.38
CA THR A 228 3.09 0.95 16.82
C THR A 228 3.59 -0.03 15.74
N LEU A 229 4.74 0.25 15.10
CA LEU A 229 5.40 -0.71 14.22
C LEU A 229 5.89 -1.96 14.95
N MET A 230 5.92 -1.97 16.29
CA MET A 230 6.25 -3.15 17.09
C MET A 230 5.04 -4.05 17.38
N LEU A 231 3.82 -3.58 17.12
CA LEU A 231 2.59 -4.37 17.33
C LEU A 231 2.61 -5.71 16.58
N PRO A 232 3.09 -5.81 15.32
CA PRO A 232 3.19 -7.09 14.63
C PRO A 232 4.14 -8.08 15.31
N ALA A 233 5.25 -7.61 15.90
CA ALA A 233 6.15 -8.48 16.66
C ALA A 233 5.45 -9.08 17.89
N VAL A 234 4.67 -8.27 18.60
CA VAL A 234 3.91 -8.70 19.79
C VAL A 234 2.76 -9.63 19.41
N SER A 235 1.98 -9.29 18.39
CA SER A 235 0.81 -10.08 17.99
C SER A 235 1.20 -11.42 17.37
N VAL A 236 2.13 -11.42 16.40
CA VAL A 236 2.62 -12.65 15.77
C VAL A 236 3.41 -13.48 16.76
N GLY A 237 4.29 -12.85 17.55
CA GLY A 237 5.01 -13.52 18.63
C GLY A 237 4.07 -14.17 19.63
N GLY A 238 3.00 -13.49 20.03
CA GLY A 238 2.00 -14.01 20.95
C GLY A 238 1.22 -15.20 20.38
N VAL A 239 0.82 -15.13 19.12
CA VAL A 239 0.17 -16.24 18.42
C VAL A 239 1.10 -17.45 18.33
N VAL A 240 2.36 -17.25 17.94
CA VAL A 240 3.35 -18.34 17.84
C VAL A 240 3.69 -18.91 19.22
N ALA A 241 3.80 -18.05 20.24
CA ALA A 241 4.04 -18.45 21.62
C ALA A 241 2.91 -19.34 22.16
N ALA A 242 1.67 -18.89 21.99
CA ALA A 242 0.48 -19.60 22.44
C ALA A 242 0.28 -20.91 21.69
N ALA A 243 0.40 -20.91 20.36
CA ALA A 243 0.28 -22.12 19.55
C ALA A 243 1.37 -23.15 19.90
N GLY A 244 2.63 -22.73 20.02
CA GLY A 244 3.72 -23.61 20.43
C GLY A 244 3.52 -24.17 21.84
N GLY A 245 3.07 -23.32 22.78
CA GLY A 245 2.72 -23.74 24.15
C GLY A 245 1.60 -24.77 24.18
N VAL A 246 0.51 -24.57 23.42
CA VAL A 246 -0.57 -25.55 23.29
C VAL A 246 -0.05 -26.87 22.77
N LEU A 247 0.83 -26.86 21.77
CA LEU A 247 1.41 -28.08 21.19
C LEU A 247 2.33 -28.82 22.16
N THR A 248 2.94 -28.15 23.15
CA THR A 248 3.75 -28.84 24.18
C THR A 248 2.93 -29.66 25.18
N VAL A 249 1.65 -29.32 25.36
CA VAL A 249 0.78 -29.94 26.38
C VAL A 249 -0.40 -30.71 25.79
N SER A 250 -0.57 -30.69 24.47
CA SER A 250 -1.67 -31.34 23.76
C SER A 250 -1.16 -32.20 22.61
N SER A 251 -1.97 -33.15 22.16
CA SER A 251 -1.68 -34.02 21.02
C SER A 251 -2.31 -33.52 19.71
N PHE A 252 -2.61 -32.23 19.61
CA PHE A 252 -3.19 -31.64 18.40
C PHE A 252 -2.13 -31.54 17.29
N SER A 253 -2.57 -31.58 16.03
CA SER A 253 -1.66 -31.33 14.91
C SER A 253 -1.27 -29.85 14.86
N ALA A 254 0.00 -29.56 14.58
CA ALA A 254 0.48 -28.18 14.42
C ALA A 254 -0.29 -27.45 13.30
N GLY A 255 -0.57 -28.17 12.19
CA GLY A 255 -1.43 -27.69 11.10
C GLY A 255 -2.75 -27.11 11.61
N ALA A 256 -3.48 -27.85 12.44
CA ALA A 256 -4.75 -27.40 12.97
C ALA A 256 -4.60 -26.17 13.88
N VAL A 257 -3.71 -26.22 14.87
CA VAL A 257 -3.55 -25.13 15.86
C VAL A 257 -3.17 -23.81 15.20
N TYR A 258 -2.18 -23.81 14.31
CA TYR A 258 -1.72 -22.60 13.62
C TYR A 258 -2.75 -22.09 12.61
N THR A 259 -3.47 -22.97 11.91
CA THR A 259 -4.52 -22.55 10.97
C THR A 259 -5.73 -21.94 11.70
N VAL A 260 -6.11 -22.47 12.86
CA VAL A 260 -7.13 -21.84 13.73
C VAL A 260 -6.66 -20.46 14.16
N ALA A 261 -5.42 -20.32 14.61
CA ALA A 261 -4.88 -19.04 15.04
C ALA A 261 -4.84 -18.00 13.90
N LEU A 262 -4.51 -18.44 12.68
CA LEU A 262 -4.56 -17.59 11.49
C LEU A 262 -5.99 -17.08 11.22
N VAL A 263 -6.99 -17.96 11.21
CA VAL A 263 -8.39 -17.57 10.96
C VAL A 263 -8.88 -16.60 12.02
N LEU A 264 -8.58 -16.86 13.31
CA LEU A 264 -8.89 -15.94 14.39
C LEU A 264 -8.21 -14.58 14.21
N ALA A 265 -6.93 -14.55 13.82
CA ALA A 265 -6.21 -13.31 13.57
C ALA A 265 -6.79 -12.52 12.39
N VAL A 266 -7.22 -13.19 11.31
CA VAL A 266 -7.88 -12.55 10.16
C VAL A 266 -9.23 -11.96 10.58
N VAL A 267 -10.06 -12.71 11.32
CA VAL A 267 -11.39 -12.25 11.78
C VAL A 267 -11.24 -11.08 12.76
N VAL A 268 -10.37 -11.19 13.76
CA VAL A 268 -10.12 -10.12 14.74
C VAL A 268 -9.50 -8.91 14.05
N GLY A 269 -8.47 -9.11 13.22
CA GLY A 269 -7.88 -8.07 12.37
C GLY A 269 -8.89 -7.40 11.46
N SER A 270 -10.00 -8.10 11.16
CA SER A 270 -11.08 -7.52 10.38
C SER A 270 -11.96 -6.55 11.14
N ALA A 271 -12.20 -6.81 12.42
CA ALA A 271 -13.01 -5.97 13.30
C ALA A 271 -12.21 -4.81 13.94
N LEU A 272 -10.91 -4.97 14.14
CA LEU A 272 -10.06 -4.01 14.90
C LEU A 272 -10.12 -2.55 14.41
N PRO A 273 -10.08 -2.24 13.10
CA PRO A 273 -10.15 -0.85 12.64
C PRO A 273 -11.45 -0.15 13.06
N TRP A 274 -12.58 -0.87 13.06
CA TRP A 274 -13.87 -0.33 13.49
C TRP A 274 -13.90 -0.03 14.99
N VAL A 275 -13.32 -0.92 15.80
CA VAL A 275 -13.23 -0.72 17.25
C VAL A 275 -12.28 0.44 17.59
N ALA A 276 -11.16 0.55 16.87
CA ALA A 276 -10.21 1.66 17.04
C ALA A 276 -10.83 3.01 16.64
N LEU A 277 -11.57 3.06 15.53
CA LEU A 277 -12.25 4.29 15.09
C LEU A 277 -13.46 4.65 15.98
N GLY A 278 -14.17 3.66 16.52
CA GLY A 278 -15.27 3.88 17.46
C GLY A 278 -14.82 4.43 18.83
N THR A 279 -13.53 4.25 19.16
CA THR A 279 -12.91 4.70 20.41
C THR A 279 -12.17 6.03 20.28
N THR A 280 -11.88 6.52 19.06
CA THR A 280 -11.38 7.89 18.84
C THR A 280 -12.45 8.95 19.10
N ALA A 281 -12.03 10.10 19.64
CA ALA A 281 -12.92 11.19 20.03
C ALA A 281 -13.46 12.01 18.85
N THR A 282 -12.85 11.87 17.66
CA THR A 282 -13.31 12.48 16.40
C THR A 282 -14.50 11.71 15.84
N ARG A 283 -15.65 11.80 16.51
CA ARG A 283 -16.92 11.32 15.97
C ARG A 283 -17.48 12.37 15.02
N VAL A 284 -17.93 11.91 13.87
CA VAL A 284 -18.80 12.72 13.01
C VAL A 284 -20.16 12.72 13.71
N ASP A 285 -20.55 13.85 14.28
CA ASP A 285 -21.88 14.02 14.85
C ASP A 285 -22.89 13.80 13.71
N GLN A 286 -23.67 12.72 13.81
CA GLN A 286 -24.73 12.42 12.85
C GLN A 286 -25.98 13.18 13.29
N ALA A 287 -26.51 14.05 12.43
CA ALA A 287 -27.75 14.75 12.73
C ALA A 287 -28.91 13.74 12.71
N HIS A 288 -29.53 13.53 13.86
CA HIS A 288 -30.67 12.62 14.00
C HIS A 288 -31.98 13.38 14.21
N THR A 289 -31.90 14.68 14.55
CA THR A 289 -33.03 15.57 14.75
C THR A 289 -32.84 16.92 14.04
N ASP A 290 -33.92 17.63 13.75
CA ASP A 290 -33.87 18.97 13.15
C ASP A 290 -33.13 19.99 14.04
N ALA A 291 -33.13 19.75 15.37
CA ALA A 291 -32.33 20.51 16.32
C ALA A 291 -30.82 20.33 16.09
N ASP A 292 -30.37 19.13 15.69
CA ASP A 292 -28.96 18.87 15.38
C ASP A 292 -28.50 19.59 14.10
N LEU A 293 -29.42 19.87 13.17
CA LEU A 293 -29.12 20.61 11.93
C LEU A 293 -28.91 22.11 12.19
N THR A 294 -29.46 22.64 13.28
CA THR A 294 -29.36 24.05 13.67
C THR A 294 -28.41 24.29 14.82
N ALA A 295 -27.90 23.21 15.43
CA ALA A 295 -26.88 23.28 16.47
C ALA A 295 -25.58 23.86 15.90
N GLU A 296 -24.90 24.68 16.69
CA GLU A 296 -23.61 25.25 16.33
C GLU A 296 -22.58 24.12 16.17
N PRO A 297 -21.88 24.02 15.03
CA PRO A 297 -20.87 22.99 14.83
C PRO A 297 -19.78 23.08 15.91
N ARG A 298 -19.45 21.95 16.54
CA ARG A 298 -18.32 21.91 17.49
C ARG A 298 -17.03 22.32 16.78
N GLU A 299 -16.22 23.11 17.49
CA GLU A 299 -14.91 23.52 16.99
C GLU A 299 -13.99 22.30 16.82
N VAL A 300 -13.58 22.07 15.57
CA VAL A 300 -12.71 20.94 15.21
C VAL A 300 -11.27 21.30 15.54
N GLN A 301 -10.64 20.59 16.48
CA GLN A 301 -9.23 20.76 16.81
C GLN A 301 -8.34 20.07 15.75
N PRO A 302 -7.66 20.80 14.84
CA PRO A 302 -6.97 20.17 13.71
C PRO A 302 -5.79 19.30 14.15
N GLY A 303 -5.15 19.65 15.26
CA GLY A 303 -4.06 18.87 15.86
C GLY A 303 -4.50 17.49 16.34
N GLN A 304 -5.70 17.39 16.94
CA GLN A 304 -6.25 16.12 17.39
C GLN A 304 -6.61 15.21 16.21
N VAL A 305 -7.28 15.76 15.19
CA VAL A 305 -7.63 15.03 13.96
C VAL A 305 -6.39 14.47 13.28
N ARG A 306 -5.30 15.25 13.17
CA ARG A 306 -4.03 14.77 12.58
C ARG A 306 -3.40 13.66 13.40
N ARG A 307 -3.48 13.71 14.72
CA ARG A 307 -2.93 12.65 15.61
C ARG A 307 -3.74 11.37 15.49
N ASP A 308 -5.05 11.46 15.49
CA ASP A 308 -5.96 10.33 15.40
C ASP A 308 -5.85 9.66 14.01
N ALA A 309 -5.71 10.46 12.93
CA ALA A 309 -5.44 9.94 11.59
C ALA A 309 -4.10 9.19 11.49
N ARG A 310 -3.02 9.72 12.10
CA ARG A 310 -1.72 9.03 12.14
C ARG A 310 -1.79 7.71 12.93
N MET A 311 -2.49 7.72 14.06
CA MET A 311 -2.70 6.52 14.85
C MET A 311 -3.50 5.47 14.08
N GLY A 312 -4.56 5.88 13.37
CA GLY A 312 -5.33 5.01 12.48
C GLY A 312 -4.46 4.38 11.38
N HIS A 313 -3.64 5.18 10.71
CA HIS A 313 -2.66 4.71 9.71
C HIS A 313 -1.71 3.65 10.29
N GLU A 314 -1.13 3.93 11.46
CA GLU A 314 -0.21 3.02 12.12
C GLU A 314 -0.87 1.70 12.56
N ILE A 315 -2.09 1.75 13.08
CA ILE A 315 -2.87 0.56 13.46
C ILE A 315 -3.22 -0.27 12.23
N LEU A 316 -3.66 0.36 11.15
CA LEU A 316 -3.96 -0.34 9.88
C LEU A 316 -2.72 -1.05 9.33
N LEU A 317 -1.57 -0.36 9.31
CA LEU A 317 -0.31 -0.96 8.87
C LEU A 317 0.10 -2.12 9.77
N ALA A 318 -0.05 -1.99 11.09
CA ALA A 318 0.26 -3.03 12.06
C ALA A 318 -0.64 -4.27 11.90
N VAL A 319 -1.95 -4.08 11.74
CA VAL A 319 -2.90 -5.19 11.53
C VAL A 319 -2.61 -5.90 10.21
N THR A 320 -2.43 -5.16 9.13
CA THR A 320 -2.15 -5.70 7.80
C THR A 320 -0.83 -6.48 7.77
N SER A 321 0.23 -5.94 8.36
CA SER A 321 1.52 -6.64 8.46
C SER A 321 1.48 -7.86 9.39
N THR A 322 0.72 -7.79 10.50
CA THR A 322 0.48 -8.94 11.39
C THR A 322 -0.16 -10.10 10.63
N VAL A 323 -1.30 -9.83 9.97
CA VAL A 323 -2.04 -10.86 9.24
C VAL A 323 -1.21 -11.36 8.06
N GLY A 324 -0.56 -10.46 7.32
CA GLY A 324 0.36 -10.82 6.23
C GLY A 324 1.47 -11.77 6.67
N LEU A 325 2.15 -11.46 7.79
CA LEU A 325 3.22 -12.32 8.31
C LEU A 325 2.69 -13.67 8.77
N LEU A 326 1.54 -13.72 9.45
CA LEU A 326 0.89 -14.98 9.84
C LEU A 326 0.50 -15.82 8.63
N VAL A 327 -0.05 -15.21 7.57
CA VAL A 327 -0.40 -15.93 6.33
C VAL A 327 0.84 -16.62 5.75
N VAL A 328 1.96 -15.91 5.66
CA VAL A 328 3.23 -16.48 5.14
C VAL A 328 3.73 -17.62 6.02
N LEU A 329 3.75 -17.44 7.34
CA LEU A 329 4.28 -18.44 8.29
C LEU A 329 3.41 -19.68 8.40
N VAL A 330 2.08 -19.52 8.37
CA VAL A 330 1.11 -20.61 8.57
C VAL A 330 0.80 -21.34 7.25
N SER A 331 1.08 -20.74 6.10
CA SER A 331 0.81 -21.32 4.79
C SER A 331 1.25 -22.79 4.63
N PRO A 332 2.50 -23.19 4.91
CA PRO A 332 2.92 -24.60 4.77
C PRO A 332 2.12 -25.54 5.67
N LEU A 333 1.83 -25.09 6.89
CA LEU A 333 1.05 -25.84 7.87
C LEU A 333 -0.40 -26.02 7.41
N ALA A 334 -1.00 -24.99 6.82
CA ALA A 334 -2.34 -25.07 6.26
C ALA A 334 -2.40 -25.98 5.03
N VAL A 335 -1.39 -25.96 4.15
CA VAL A 335 -1.33 -26.85 2.98
C VAL A 335 -1.20 -28.32 3.38
N SER A 336 -0.51 -28.61 4.49
CA SER A 336 -0.41 -29.98 5.03
C SER A 336 -1.77 -30.58 5.44
N LEU A 337 -2.80 -29.74 5.68
CA LEU A 337 -4.18 -30.17 5.95
C LEU A 337 -4.98 -30.48 4.67
N GLY A 338 -4.38 -30.33 3.49
CA GLY A 338 -5.03 -30.59 2.21
C GLY A 338 -5.69 -29.36 1.59
N VAL A 339 -6.58 -29.60 0.61
CA VAL A 339 -7.12 -28.54 -0.27
C VAL A 339 -7.89 -27.49 0.52
N THR A 340 -8.63 -27.89 1.55
CA THR A 340 -9.41 -26.98 2.38
C THR A 340 -8.52 -26.03 3.18
N GLY A 341 -7.38 -26.50 3.70
CA GLY A 341 -6.39 -25.65 4.35
C GLY A 341 -5.71 -24.68 3.37
N ALA A 342 -5.38 -25.14 2.16
CA ALA A 342 -4.89 -24.26 1.09
C ALA A 342 -5.92 -23.15 0.74
N LEU A 343 -7.22 -23.48 0.68
CA LEU A 343 -8.27 -22.51 0.42
C LEU A 343 -8.44 -21.48 1.55
N VAL A 344 -8.19 -21.83 2.81
CA VAL A 344 -8.16 -20.85 3.92
C VAL A 344 -7.09 -19.78 3.66
N VAL A 345 -5.90 -20.18 3.21
CA VAL A 345 -4.81 -19.25 2.87
C VAL A 345 -5.19 -18.36 1.68
N VAL A 346 -5.84 -18.93 0.65
CA VAL A 346 -6.36 -18.15 -0.48
C VAL A 346 -7.36 -17.10 -0.01
N CYS A 347 -8.34 -17.49 0.82
CA CYS A 347 -9.30 -16.55 1.40
C CYS A 347 -8.59 -15.43 2.18
N ALA A 348 -7.54 -15.75 2.94
CA ALA A 348 -6.80 -14.75 3.72
C ALA A 348 -6.10 -13.73 2.83
N CYS A 349 -5.44 -14.21 1.76
CA CYS A 349 -4.81 -13.36 0.78
C CYS A 349 -5.82 -12.47 0.05
N VAL A 350 -6.97 -13.03 -0.33
CA VAL A 350 -8.07 -12.28 -0.98
C VAL A 350 -8.58 -11.17 -0.06
N VAL A 351 -8.82 -11.45 1.22
CA VAL A 351 -9.24 -10.44 2.21
C VAL A 351 -8.20 -9.33 2.34
N LEU A 352 -6.92 -9.69 2.47
CA LEU A 352 -5.82 -8.71 2.56
C LEU A 352 -5.74 -7.80 1.32
N MET A 353 -5.84 -8.38 0.13
CA MET A 353 -5.74 -7.64 -1.13
C MET A 353 -6.99 -6.80 -1.42
N LEU A 354 -8.19 -7.28 -1.09
CA LEU A 354 -9.42 -6.50 -1.33
C LEU A 354 -9.53 -5.31 -0.38
N ARG A 355 -9.01 -5.43 0.84
CA ARG A 355 -8.93 -4.33 1.81
C ARG A 355 -8.17 -3.12 1.32
N THR A 356 -7.19 -3.30 0.43
CA THR A 356 -6.42 -2.15 -0.08
C THR A 356 -7.27 -1.15 -0.83
N ARG A 357 -8.47 -1.54 -1.29
CA ARG A 357 -9.44 -0.64 -1.92
C ARG A 357 -9.99 0.43 -0.98
N GLN A 358 -9.97 0.16 0.33
CA GLN A 358 -10.45 1.08 1.36
C GLN A 358 -9.34 2.06 1.79
N TYR A 359 -8.09 1.81 1.41
CA TYR A 359 -6.94 2.62 1.79
C TYR A 359 -6.72 3.79 0.83
N ARG A 360 -6.48 4.97 1.38
CA ARG A 360 -6.16 6.19 0.60
C ARG A 360 -4.66 6.44 0.49
N VAL A 361 -3.85 5.85 1.37
CA VAL A 361 -2.40 6.07 1.42
C VAL A 361 -1.68 4.97 0.64
N GLY A 362 -0.81 5.35 -0.29
CA GLY A 362 -0.08 4.41 -1.14
C GLY A 362 0.75 3.37 -0.38
N SER A 363 1.29 3.71 0.80
CA SER A 363 2.03 2.76 1.64
C SER A 363 1.15 1.70 2.28
N GLU A 364 -0.10 2.01 2.63
CA GLU A 364 -1.08 1.03 3.15
C GLU A 364 -1.50 0.06 2.05
N VAL A 365 -1.75 0.60 0.85
CA VAL A 365 -2.06 -0.20 -0.35
C VAL A 365 -0.90 -1.13 -0.67
N ALA A 366 0.33 -0.61 -0.69
CA ALA A 366 1.52 -1.39 -0.96
C ALA A 366 1.74 -2.48 0.11
N ALA A 367 1.58 -2.16 1.39
CA ALA A 367 1.73 -3.14 2.46
C ALA A 367 0.71 -4.29 2.35
N GLY A 368 -0.57 -3.98 2.14
CA GLY A 368 -1.60 -5.01 1.97
C GLY A 368 -1.40 -5.86 0.73
N LEU A 369 -1.03 -5.23 -0.40
CA LEU A 369 -0.79 -5.93 -1.66
C LEU A 369 0.44 -6.83 -1.57
N LEU A 370 1.56 -6.33 -1.03
CA LEU A 370 2.79 -7.11 -0.86
C LEU A 370 2.58 -8.28 0.11
N CYS A 371 1.84 -8.07 1.20
CA CYS A 371 1.49 -9.14 2.14
C CYS A 371 0.62 -10.22 1.48
N GLY A 372 -0.40 -9.82 0.70
CA GLY A 372 -1.24 -10.76 -0.04
C GLY A 372 -0.47 -11.55 -1.09
N ILE A 373 0.40 -10.89 -1.85
CA ILE A 373 1.27 -11.55 -2.84
C ILE A 373 2.25 -12.50 -2.14
N ALA A 374 2.91 -12.07 -1.07
CA ALA A 374 3.82 -12.92 -0.30
C ALA A 374 3.10 -14.15 0.25
N GLY A 375 1.85 -14.02 0.71
CA GLY A 375 1.01 -15.13 1.14
C GLY A 375 0.69 -16.12 0.01
N LEU A 376 0.35 -15.64 -1.19
CA LEU A 376 0.12 -16.48 -2.37
C LEU A 376 1.40 -17.17 -2.85
N VAL A 377 2.55 -16.50 -2.78
CA VAL A 377 3.85 -17.10 -3.09
C VAL A 377 4.17 -18.19 -2.06
N ALA A 378 3.99 -17.92 -0.77
CA ALA A 378 4.17 -18.91 0.30
C ALA A 378 3.26 -20.12 0.08
N LEU A 379 2.01 -19.91 -0.33
CA LEU A 379 1.08 -20.97 -0.69
C LEU A 379 1.57 -21.80 -1.87
N ALA A 380 1.97 -21.16 -2.97
CA ALA A 380 2.45 -21.85 -4.15
C ALA A 380 3.70 -22.69 -3.85
N VAL A 381 4.67 -22.10 -3.13
CA VAL A 381 5.88 -22.81 -2.69
C VAL A 381 5.51 -23.99 -1.77
N SER A 382 4.59 -23.79 -0.83
CA SER A 382 4.14 -24.85 0.07
C SER A 382 3.49 -26.01 -0.69
N VAL A 383 2.65 -25.72 -1.70
CA VAL A 383 2.05 -26.77 -2.55
C VAL A 383 3.11 -27.51 -3.36
N ILE A 384 4.11 -26.82 -3.90
CA ILE A 384 5.22 -27.43 -4.65
C ILE A 384 6.02 -28.40 -3.76
N VAL A 385 6.28 -28.01 -2.51
CA VAL A 385 7.07 -28.83 -1.58
C VAL A 385 6.27 -29.99 -1.01
N GLU A 386 5.03 -29.74 -0.57
CA GLU A 386 4.24 -30.69 0.24
C GLU A 386 3.28 -31.56 -0.59
N GLN A 387 2.87 -31.14 -1.80
CA GLN A 387 1.78 -31.80 -2.55
C GLN A 387 2.16 -32.14 -4.01
N PRO A 388 2.96 -33.20 -4.23
CA PRO A 388 3.47 -33.50 -5.56
C PRO A 388 2.41 -33.80 -6.62
N THR A 389 1.24 -34.28 -6.21
CA THR A 389 0.13 -34.61 -7.11
C THR A 389 -0.59 -33.38 -7.65
N TRP A 390 -0.40 -32.20 -7.04
CA TRP A 390 -1.10 -30.97 -7.43
C TRP A 390 -0.31 -30.10 -8.41
N HIS A 391 0.95 -30.43 -8.71
CA HIS A 391 1.83 -29.62 -9.55
C HIS A 391 1.22 -29.22 -10.89
N VAL A 392 0.57 -30.16 -11.59
CA VAL A 392 -0.05 -29.88 -12.90
C VAL A 392 -1.19 -28.87 -12.76
N ALA A 393 -2.05 -29.07 -11.76
CA ALA A 393 -3.17 -28.16 -11.50
C ALA A 393 -2.68 -26.76 -11.08
N LEU A 394 -1.66 -26.70 -10.22
CA LEU A 394 -1.04 -25.45 -9.78
C LEU A 394 -0.39 -24.71 -10.96
N ALA A 395 0.38 -25.39 -11.80
CA ALA A 395 1.04 -24.80 -12.96
C ALA A 395 0.02 -24.19 -13.94
N LEU A 396 -1.07 -24.92 -14.23
CA LEU A 396 -2.17 -24.41 -15.05
C LEU A 396 -2.85 -23.21 -14.41
N LEU A 397 -3.16 -23.28 -13.12
CA LEU A 397 -3.80 -22.18 -12.39
C LEU A 397 -2.93 -20.91 -12.38
N LEU A 398 -1.63 -21.04 -12.13
CA LEU A 398 -0.69 -19.92 -12.17
C LEU A 398 -0.55 -19.35 -13.59
N ALA A 399 -0.45 -20.19 -14.61
CA ALA A 399 -0.39 -19.74 -16.01
C ALA A 399 -1.65 -18.99 -16.43
N ILE A 400 -2.83 -19.52 -16.10
CA ILE A 400 -4.12 -18.86 -16.38
C ILE A 400 -4.22 -17.54 -15.62
N THR A 401 -3.88 -17.52 -14.33
CA THR A 401 -3.94 -16.31 -13.51
C THR A 401 -2.99 -15.24 -14.05
N GLY A 402 -1.76 -15.62 -14.42
CA GLY A 402 -0.78 -14.72 -15.04
C GLY A 402 -1.27 -14.16 -16.38
N ALA A 403 -1.82 -15.00 -17.24
CA ALA A 403 -2.39 -14.58 -18.53
C ALA A 403 -3.55 -13.60 -18.34
N VAL A 404 -4.47 -13.89 -17.41
CA VAL A 404 -5.60 -13.01 -17.08
C VAL A 404 -5.13 -11.66 -16.55
N LEU A 405 -4.14 -11.64 -15.65
CA LEU A 405 -3.56 -10.39 -15.14
C LEU A 405 -2.92 -9.56 -16.26
N LEU A 406 -2.16 -10.19 -17.17
CA LEU A 406 -1.59 -9.51 -18.33
C LEU A 406 -2.67 -8.90 -19.23
N VAL A 407 -3.73 -9.65 -19.54
CA VAL A 407 -4.86 -9.13 -20.32
C VAL A 407 -5.51 -7.92 -19.62
N PHE A 408 -5.69 -7.97 -18.29
CA PHE A 408 -6.24 -6.84 -17.54
C PHE A 408 -5.36 -5.58 -17.59
N THR A 409 -4.03 -5.71 -17.71
CA THR A 409 -3.14 -4.55 -17.86
C THR A 409 -3.29 -3.84 -19.21
N LEU A 410 -3.79 -4.53 -20.23
CA LEU A 410 -3.97 -3.99 -21.59
C LEU A 410 -5.29 -3.24 -21.78
N VAL A 411 -6.24 -3.37 -20.86
CA VAL A 411 -7.58 -2.77 -20.98
C VAL A 411 -7.72 -1.64 -19.97
N PRO A 412 -7.76 -0.36 -20.40
CA PRO A 412 -8.07 0.76 -19.54
C PRO A 412 -9.46 0.56 -18.94
N MET A 413 -9.52 0.26 -17.65
CA MET A 413 -10.78 0.00 -16.96
C MET A 413 -11.25 1.27 -16.26
N ALA A 414 -12.33 1.87 -16.78
CA ALA A 414 -12.99 2.97 -16.09
C ALA A 414 -13.50 2.53 -14.69
N PRO A 415 -13.39 3.40 -13.67
CA PRO A 415 -13.93 3.10 -12.35
C PRO A 415 -15.44 2.84 -12.45
N SER A 416 -15.91 1.75 -11.86
CA SER A 416 -17.34 1.40 -11.88
C SER A 416 -17.83 0.96 -10.51
N VAL A 417 -19.01 1.46 -10.12
CA VAL A 417 -19.67 1.14 -8.84
C VAL A 417 -19.92 -0.36 -8.71
N ARG A 418 -20.24 -1.03 -9.82
CA ARG A 418 -20.45 -2.49 -9.86
C ARG A 418 -19.21 -3.27 -9.44
N ARG A 419 -18.01 -2.85 -9.87
CA ARG A 419 -16.74 -3.50 -9.49
C ARG A 419 -16.37 -3.27 -8.03
N GLY A 420 -16.72 -2.09 -7.49
CA GLY A 420 -16.64 -1.82 -6.06
C GLY A 420 -17.46 -2.83 -5.27
N ARG A 421 -18.75 -2.92 -5.58
CA ARG A 421 -19.69 -3.85 -4.92
C ARG A 421 -19.30 -5.32 -5.06
N LEU A 422 -18.79 -5.74 -6.22
CA LEU A 422 -18.27 -7.10 -6.40
C LEU A 422 -17.07 -7.39 -5.48
N GLY A 423 -16.20 -6.39 -5.28
CA GLY A 423 -15.11 -6.47 -4.31
C GLY A 423 -15.62 -6.69 -2.89
N ASP A 424 -16.57 -5.88 -2.45
CA ASP A 424 -17.16 -5.99 -1.11
C ASP A 424 -17.81 -7.36 -0.87
N ILE A 425 -18.55 -7.87 -1.87
CA ILE A 425 -19.14 -9.21 -1.81
C ILE A 425 -18.05 -10.28 -1.73
N SER A 426 -16.99 -10.19 -2.55
CA SER A 426 -15.91 -11.17 -2.53
C SER A 426 -15.11 -11.16 -1.21
N GLU A 427 -14.90 -9.99 -0.61
CA GLU A 427 -14.26 -9.88 0.70
C GLU A 427 -15.11 -10.56 1.77
N LEU A 428 -16.42 -10.28 1.79
CA LEU A 428 -17.35 -10.86 2.75
C LEU A 428 -17.48 -12.37 2.56
N VAL A 429 -17.60 -12.85 1.32
CA VAL A 429 -17.64 -14.29 1.03
C VAL A 429 -16.36 -14.98 1.48
N ALA A 430 -15.18 -14.40 1.22
CA ALA A 430 -13.91 -14.96 1.65
C ALA A 430 -13.80 -15.03 3.19
N LEU A 431 -14.22 -13.98 3.90
CA LEU A 431 -14.27 -13.97 5.36
C LEU A 431 -15.20 -15.04 5.93
N VAL A 432 -16.41 -15.16 5.40
CA VAL A 432 -17.40 -16.13 5.87
C VAL A 432 -17.00 -17.56 5.52
N ALA A 433 -16.41 -17.78 4.33
CA ALA A 433 -16.00 -19.10 3.86
C ALA A 433 -14.82 -19.70 4.64
N MET A 434 -13.98 -18.88 5.29
CA MET A 434 -12.88 -19.38 6.11
C MET A 434 -13.32 -20.32 7.22
N LEU A 435 -14.44 -20.02 7.89
CA LEU A 435 -14.92 -20.83 9.02
C LEU A 435 -15.30 -22.26 8.62
N PRO A 436 -16.19 -22.50 7.62
CA PRO A 436 -16.49 -23.87 7.19
C PRO A 436 -15.26 -24.56 6.57
N LEU A 437 -14.40 -23.84 5.85
CA LEU A 437 -13.16 -24.40 5.31
C LEU A 437 -12.21 -24.87 6.41
N LEU A 438 -12.08 -24.10 7.49
CA LEU A 438 -11.29 -24.45 8.67
C LEU A 438 -11.82 -25.72 9.35
N VAL A 439 -13.14 -25.79 9.57
CA VAL A 439 -13.80 -26.96 10.18
C VAL A 439 -13.56 -28.22 9.35
N LEU A 440 -13.63 -28.11 8.03
CA LEU A 440 -13.32 -29.21 7.11
C LEU A 440 -11.82 -29.56 7.13
N ALA A 441 -10.92 -28.57 7.14
CA ALA A 441 -9.47 -28.79 7.13
C ALA A 441 -8.96 -29.51 8.40
N ILE A 442 -9.56 -29.23 9.55
CA ILE A 442 -9.19 -29.88 10.82
C ILE A 442 -9.81 -31.28 10.94
N GLY A 443 -10.74 -31.66 10.05
CA GLY A 443 -11.39 -32.96 10.05
C GLY A 443 -12.50 -33.11 11.10
N LEU A 444 -12.99 -32.00 11.67
CA LEU A 444 -13.97 -32.03 12.76
C LEU A 444 -15.31 -32.65 12.34
N VAL A 445 -15.70 -32.49 11.07
CA VAL A 445 -16.91 -33.11 10.50
C VAL A 445 -16.77 -34.63 10.39
N GLY A 446 -15.57 -35.12 10.04
CA GLY A 446 -15.29 -36.56 9.99
C GLY A 446 -15.28 -37.21 11.38
N ALA A 447 -14.91 -36.46 12.42
CA ALA A 447 -14.86 -36.94 13.80
C ALA A 447 -16.23 -37.00 14.50
N VAL A 448 -17.24 -36.29 13.99
CA VAL A 448 -18.62 -36.30 14.54
C VAL A 448 -19.53 -37.28 13.81
N GLY A 449 -19.20 -37.64 12.56
CA GLY A 449 -19.99 -38.53 11.70
C GLY A 449 -19.61 -40.01 11.74
N GLY A 450 -18.56 -40.39 12.46
CA GLY A 450 -18.16 -41.77 12.76
C GLY A 450 -18.18 -42.01 14.25
#